data_AF-A0A1F2WJN7-F1
#
_entry.id   AF-A0A1F2WJN7-F1
#
_cell.length_a   1.000
_cell.length_b   1.000
_cell.length_c   1.000
_cell.angle_alpha   90.00
_cell.angle_beta   90.00
_cell.angle_gamma   90.00
#
_symmetry.space_group_name_H-M   'P 1'
#
loop_
_entity.id
_entity.type
_entity.pdbx_description
1 polymer ?
#
loop_
_entity_poly.entity_id
_entity_poly.type
_entity_poly.pdbx_seq_one_letter_code
_entity_poly.pdbx_strand_id
1 'polypeptide(L)'
;MHGMRGEKPKSLAGYLEDMSKVIFTAGINWKVVESKWPGIKDAFVDFDPDKVAALSPDDVDRLAVDQRLIRNRKKIEAIVDNAARLLQLDKEAGGFDKYLASRGDFEAKVEDMRRNFAFLGPTSAHIFVAMVGEPVPESYMCEQMGKAGGRSAAVR
;
A
#
# COMPACT_ATOMS: atom_id res chain seq x y z
N MET A 1 14.76 1.64 -2.60
CA MET A 1 13.57 2.49 -2.83
C MET A 1 13.50 2.99 -4.28
N HIS A 2 13.92 2.21 -5.28
CA HIS A 2 13.72 2.55 -6.70
C HIS A 2 12.41 1.89 -7.14
N GLY A 3 11.38 2.67 -7.48
CA GLY A 3 10.07 2.19 -7.92
C GLY A 3 8.85 2.81 -7.22
N MET A 4 9.02 3.51 -6.10
CA MET A 4 7.94 4.28 -5.46
C MET A 4 7.86 5.66 -6.12
N ARG A 5 7.14 5.76 -7.24
CA ARG A 5 6.81 7.06 -7.83
C ARG A 5 5.88 7.76 -6.85
N GLY A 6 6.30 8.88 -6.26
CA GLY A 6 5.44 9.75 -5.43
C GLY A 6 4.41 10.51 -6.25
N GLU A 7 3.89 9.88 -7.30
CA GLU A 7 2.87 10.46 -8.17
C GLU A 7 1.51 9.96 -7.70
N LYS A 8 0.60 10.89 -7.49
CA LYS A 8 -0.76 10.58 -7.07
C LYS A 8 -1.44 9.62 -8.08
N PRO A 9 -1.98 8.46 -7.62
CA PRO A 9 -2.71 7.54 -8.48
C PRO A 9 -3.91 8.23 -9.15
N LYS A 10 -4.18 7.84 -10.40
CA LYS A 10 -5.27 8.41 -11.22
C LYS A 10 -6.59 7.66 -11.09
N SER A 11 -6.61 6.54 -10.38
CA SER A 11 -7.77 5.67 -10.22
C SER A 11 -7.70 4.92 -8.89
N LEU A 12 -8.86 4.42 -8.43
CA LEU A 12 -8.92 3.55 -7.24
C LEU A 12 -8.09 2.28 -7.42
N ALA A 13 -8.04 1.72 -8.63
CA ALA A 13 -7.17 0.59 -8.93
C ALA A 13 -5.69 0.91 -8.66
N GLY A 14 -5.25 2.12 -9.00
CA GLY A 14 -3.89 2.57 -8.67
C GLY A 14 -3.65 2.69 -7.16
N TYR A 15 -4.61 3.25 -6.42
CA TYR A 15 -4.53 3.31 -4.95
C TYR A 15 -4.46 1.90 -4.32
N LEU A 16 -5.30 0.97 -4.79
CA LEU A 16 -5.31 -0.41 -4.29
C LEU A 16 -4.02 -1.16 -4.67
N GLU A 17 -3.50 -0.95 -5.89
CA GLU A 17 -2.24 -1.53 -6.35
C GLU A 17 -1.09 -1.09 -5.43
N ASP A 18 -0.96 0.21 -5.17
CA ASP A 18 0.13 0.76 -4.36
C ASP A 18 0.00 0.37 -2.88
N MET A 19 -1.21 0.36 -2.33
CA MET A 19 -1.48 -0.16 -1.00
C MET A 19 -1.05 -1.64 -0.88
N SER A 20 -1.41 -2.44 -1.89
CA SER A 20 -1.07 -3.86 -1.93
C SER A 20 0.44 -4.10 -2.03
N LYS A 21 1.18 -3.28 -2.78
CA LYS A 21 2.65 -3.35 -2.84
C LYS A 21 3.27 -3.17 -1.46
N VAL A 22 2.79 -2.18 -0.71
CA VAL A 22 3.27 -1.91 0.65
C VAL A 22 2.96 -3.08 1.57
N ILE A 23 1.71 -3.58 1.55
CA ILE A 23 1.27 -4.72 2.38
C ILE A 23 2.10 -5.98 2.08
N PHE A 24 2.34 -6.30 0.81
CA PHE A 24 3.12 -7.49 0.43
C PHE A 24 4.60 -7.34 0.79
N THR A 25 5.19 -6.16 0.62
CA THR A 25 6.60 -5.88 0.94
C THR A 25 6.88 -5.85 2.44
N ALA A 26 5.86 -5.60 3.28
CA ALA A 26 6.03 -5.66 4.74
C ALA A 26 6.49 -7.06 5.20
N GLY A 27 7.76 -7.15 5.62
CA GLY A 27 8.37 -8.39 6.09
C GLY A 27 8.84 -9.36 5.00
N ILE A 28 8.90 -8.94 3.73
CA ILE A 28 9.37 -9.76 2.61
C ILE A 28 10.45 -9.01 1.83
N ASN A 29 11.42 -9.74 1.28
CA ASN A 29 12.42 -9.14 0.39
C ASN A 29 11.73 -8.54 -0.84
N TRP A 30 11.91 -7.23 -1.05
CA TRP A 30 11.30 -6.48 -2.14
C TRP A 30 11.54 -7.09 -3.53
N LYS A 31 12.70 -7.70 -3.79
CA LYS A 31 13.00 -8.37 -5.07
C LYS A 31 12.09 -9.56 -5.33
N VAL A 32 11.68 -10.26 -4.27
CA VAL A 32 10.74 -11.38 -4.36
C VAL A 32 9.35 -10.86 -4.69
N VAL A 33 8.94 -9.74 -4.10
CA VAL A 33 7.64 -9.12 -4.40
C VAL A 33 7.60 -8.62 -5.84
N GLU A 34 8.65 -7.91 -6.27
CA GLU A 34 8.75 -7.35 -7.62
C GLU A 34 8.73 -8.43 -8.70
N SER A 35 9.49 -9.52 -8.53
CA SER A 35 9.51 -10.62 -9.50
C SER A 35 8.15 -11.34 -9.61
N LYS A 36 7.32 -11.30 -8.56
CA LYS A 36 5.97 -11.86 -8.53
C LYS A 36 4.89 -10.87 -8.94
N TRP A 37 5.20 -9.58 -9.02
CA TRP A 37 4.21 -8.52 -9.22
C TRP A 37 3.31 -8.70 -10.45
N PRO A 38 3.83 -9.13 -11.62
CA PRO A 38 2.98 -9.40 -12.78
C PRO A 38 1.91 -10.47 -12.50
N GLY A 39 2.28 -11.54 -11.78
CA GLY A 39 1.34 -12.59 -11.40
C GLY A 39 0.36 -12.15 -10.31
N ILE A 40 0.80 -11.30 -9.38
CA ILE A 40 -0.07 -10.68 -8.38
C ILE A 40 -1.10 -9.78 -9.06
N LYS A 41 -0.67 -8.92 -9.98
CA LYS A 41 -1.55 -8.01 -10.69
C LYS A 41 -2.63 -8.75 -11.49
N ASP A 42 -2.25 -9.80 -12.21
CA ASP A 42 -3.20 -10.69 -12.92
C ASP A 42 -4.21 -11.33 -11.95
N ALA A 43 -3.73 -11.89 -10.84
CA ALA A 43 -4.57 -12.60 -9.89
C ALA A 43 -5.58 -11.69 -9.14
N PHE A 44 -5.25 -10.40 -8.99
CA PHE A 44 -6.15 -9.38 -8.45
C PHE A 44 -6.86 -8.57 -9.56
N VAL A 45 -6.89 -9.07 -10.80
CA VAL A 45 -7.62 -8.48 -11.94
C VAL A 45 -7.27 -7.00 -12.13
N ASP A 46 -5.98 -6.71 -12.25
CA ASP A 46 -5.41 -5.36 -12.36
C ASP A 46 -5.76 -4.44 -11.18
N PHE A 47 -6.08 -5.03 -10.02
CA PHE A 47 -6.53 -4.35 -8.81
C PHE A 47 -7.79 -3.51 -9.01
N ASP A 48 -8.69 -3.92 -9.91
CA ASP A 48 -10.04 -3.37 -10.01
C ASP A 48 -10.77 -3.55 -8.66
N PRO A 49 -11.07 -2.47 -7.91
CA PRO A 49 -11.56 -2.61 -6.54
C PRO A 49 -12.91 -3.28 -6.47
N ASP A 50 -13.80 -3.09 -7.45
CA ASP A 50 -15.12 -3.75 -7.48
C ASP A 50 -14.96 -5.25 -7.65
N LYS A 51 -14.05 -5.69 -8.54
CA LYS A 51 -13.76 -7.11 -8.74
C LYS A 51 -13.05 -7.72 -7.54
N VAL A 52 -12.08 -7.01 -6.96
CA VAL A 52 -11.31 -7.50 -5.81
C VAL A 52 -12.19 -7.60 -4.57
N ALA A 53 -13.05 -6.61 -4.31
CA ALA A 53 -14.01 -6.65 -3.19
C ALA A 53 -15.05 -7.77 -3.33
N ALA A 54 -15.31 -8.25 -4.56
CA ALA A 54 -16.24 -9.34 -4.84
C ALA A 54 -15.61 -10.75 -4.74
N LEU A 55 -14.31 -10.87 -4.44
CA LEU A 55 -13.66 -12.17 -4.28
C LEU A 55 -14.26 -12.94 -3.10
N SER A 56 -14.62 -14.19 -3.35
CA SER A 56 -15.20 -15.06 -2.34
C SER A 56 -14.14 -15.65 -1.41
N PRO A 57 -14.52 -16.24 -0.25
CA PRO A 57 -13.60 -17.01 0.58
C PRO A 57 -12.89 -18.14 -0.19
N ASP A 58 -13.59 -18.79 -1.13
CA ASP A 58 -13.01 -19.84 -1.98
C ASP A 58 -11.97 -19.27 -2.96
N ASP A 59 -12.19 -18.07 -3.48
CA ASP A 59 -11.19 -17.37 -4.28
C ASP A 59 -9.95 -17.03 -3.45
N VAL A 60 -10.13 -16.53 -2.23
CA VAL A 60 -9.03 -16.27 -1.30
C VAL A 60 -8.23 -17.54 -1.04
N ASP A 61 -8.88 -18.66 -0.79
CA ASP A 61 -8.21 -19.95 -0.54
C ASP A 61 -7.45 -20.43 -1.78
N ARG A 62 -8.04 -20.28 -2.98
CA ARG A 62 -7.38 -20.57 -4.26
C ARG A 62 -6.14 -19.69 -4.47
N LEU A 63 -6.25 -18.40 -4.20
CA LEU A 63 -5.13 -17.45 -4.31
C LEU A 63 -4.04 -17.74 -3.27
N ALA A 64 -4.42 -18.16 -2.06
CA ALA A 64 -3.48 -18.45 -0.97
C ALA A 64 -2.52 -19.60 -1.28
N VAL A 65 -2.89 -20.50 -2.20
CA VAL A 65 -2.04 -21.61 -2.65
C VAL A 65 -1.34 -21.37 -3.99
N ASP A 66 -1.69 -20.30 -4.71
CA ASP A 66 -1.10 -19.97 -6.02
C ASP A 66 0.39 -19.63 -5.88
N GLN A 67 1.24 -20.40 -6.56
CA GLN A 67 2.69 -20.23 -6.53
C GLN A 67 3.17 -18.97 -7.25
N ARG A 68 2.34 -18.36 -8.10
CA ARG A 68 2.62 -17.06 -8.71
C ARG A 68 2.62 -15.95 -7.65
N LEU A 69 1.86 -16.14 -6.57
CA LEU A 69 1.66 -15.14 -5.52
C LEU A 69 2.61 -15.30 -4.33
N ILE A 70 2.50 -14.35 -3.42
CA ILE A 70 2.99 -14.48 -2.05
C ILE A 70 1.89 -15.20 -1.27
N ARG A 71 2.14 -16.47 -0.94
CA ARG A 71 1.20 -17.38 -0.27
C ARG A 71 0.97 -16.99 1.19
N ASN A 72 0.30 -15.86 1.39
CA ASN A 72 -0.08 -15.32 2.69
C ASN A 72 -1.58 -14.99 2.67
N ARG A 73 -2.38 -15.96 3.11
CA ARG A 73 -3.85 -15.88 3.12
C ARG A 73 -4.37 -14.61 3.81
N LYS A 74 -3.80 -14.25 4.98
CA LYS A 74 -4.23 -13.07 5.74
C LYS A 74 -4.00 -11.76 4.99
N LYS A 75 -2.90 -11.64 4.24
CA LYS A 75 -2.64 -10.46 3.39
C LYS A 75 -3.58 -10.40 2.19
N ILE A 76 -3.94 -11.55 1.61
CA ILE A 76 -4.91 -11.63 0.51
C ILE A 76 -6.29 -11.20 0.99
N GLU A 77 -6.77 -11.73 2.12
CA GLU A 77 -8.03 -11.29 2.76
C GLU A 77 -8.03 -9.79 3.04
N ALA A 78 -6.93 -9.28 3.61
CA ALA A 78 -6.80 -7.86 3.88
C ALA A 78 -6.92 -6.99 2.62
N ILE A 79 -6.43 -7.44 1.47
CA ILE A 79 -6.57 -6.71 0.21
C ILE A 79 -8.02 -6.69 -0.27
N VAL A 80 -8.77 -7.79 -0.09
CA VAL A 80 -10.21 -7.86 -0.38
C VAL A 80 -10.98 -6.88 0.51
N ASP A 81 -10.75 -6.93 1.82
CA ASP A 81 -11.38 -6.02 2.79
C ASP A 81 -11.04 -4.54 2.50
N ASN A 82 -9.78 -4.28 2.16
CA ASN A 82 -9.29 -2.95 1.82
C ASN A 82 -9.91 -2.43 0.52
N ALA A 83 -10.16 -3.29 -0.47
CA ALA A 83 -10.85 -2.90 -1.70
C ALA A 83 -12.28 -2.44 -1.42
N ALA A 84 -13.01 -3.20 -0.59
CA ALA A 84 -14.36 -2.82 -0.16
C ALA A 84 -14.36 -1.50 0.61
N ARG A 85 -13.40 -1.32 1.54
CA ARG A 85 -13.27 -0.09 2.31
C ARG A 85 -12.90 1.12 1.43
N LEU A 86 -12.02 0.91 0.46
CA LEU A 86 -11.60 1.94 -0.49
C LEU A 86 -12.80 2.47 -1.30
N LEU A 87 -13.63 1.56 -1.83
CA LEU A 87 -14.88 1.90 -2.55
C LEU A 87 -15.86 2.68 -1.68
N GLN A 88 -16.03 2.26 -0.42
CA GLN A 88 -16.92 2.94 0.51
C GLN A 88 -16.47 4.39 0.74
N LEU A 89 -15.19 4.59 1.07
CA LEU A 89 -14.63 5.91 1.35
C LEU A 89 -14.62 6.82 0.12
N ASP A 90 -14.33 6.26 -1.05
CA ASP A 90 -14.44 6.98 -2.32
C ASP A 90 -15.85 7.52 -2.54
N LYS A 91 -16.87 6.67 -2.36
CA LYS A 91 -18.26 7.05 -2.53
C LYS A 91 -18.72 8.11 -1.51
N GLU A 92 -18.35 7.93 -0.24
CA GLU A 92 -18.71 8.86 0.85
C GLU A 92 -18.12 10.26 0.66
N ALA A 93 -16.89 10.35 0.15
CA ALA A 93 -16.19 11.62 -0.08
C ALA A 93 -16.34 12.18 -1.50
N GLY A 94 -16.95 11.42 -2.43
CA GLY A 94 -17.01 11.77 -3.85
C GLY A 94 -15.63 11.77 -4.53
N GLY A 95 -14.74 10.85 -4.12
CA GLY A 95 -13.37 10.69 -4.57
C GLY A 95 -12.44 10.31 -3.40
N PHE A 96 -11.67 9.21 -3.53
CA PHE A 96 -10.72 8.79 -2.49
C PHE A 96 -9.58 9.81 -2.29
N ASP A 97 -9.24 10.55 -3.33
CA ASP A 97 -8.29 11.63 -3.20
C ASP A 97 -8.83 12.82 -2.40
N LYS A 98 -10.12 13.14 -2.56
CA LYS A 98 -10.81 14.11 -1.72
C LYS A 98 -10.91 13.62 -0.28
N TYR A 99 -11.16 12.31 -0.10
CA TYR A 99 -11.14 11.68 1.21
C TYR A 99 -9.79 11.93 1.91
N LEU A 100 -8.66 11.60 1.27
CA LEU A 100 -7.32 11.82 1.80
C LEU A 100 -7.04 13.29 2.08
N ALA A 101 -7.37 14.18 1.13
CA ALA A 101 -7.19 15.63 1.30
C ALA A 101 -7.96 16.19 2.50
N SER A 102 -9.07 15.56 2.88
CA SER A 102 -9.88 15.97 4.04
C SER A 102 -9.30 15.53 5.39
N ARG A 103 -8.25 14.70 5.45
CA ARG A 103 -7.72 14.12 6.70
C ARG A 103 -6.71 15.00 7.44
N GLY A 104 -6.50 16.25 7.01
CA GLY A 104 -5.55 17.17 7.65
C GLY A 104 -4.12 17.00 7.17
N ASP A 105 -3.16 17.08 8.09
CA ASP A 105 -1.73 16.96 7.77
C ASP A 105 -1.30 15.50 7.53
N PHE A 106 -0.01 15.31 7.25
CA PHE A 106 0.55 14.01 6.90
C PHE A 106 0.37 12.96 8.01
N GLU A 107 0.60 13.33 9.27
CA GLU A 107 0.48 12.40 10.40
C GLU A 107 -0.98 12.02 10.65
N ALA A 108 -1.90 12.98 10.50
CA ALA A 108 -3.32 12.70 10.59
C ALA A 108 -3.79 11.74 9.47
N LYS A 109 -3.26 11.88 8.26
CA LYS A 109 -3.48 10.91 7.15
C LYS A 109 -2.93 9.53 7.48
N VAL A 110 -1.71 9.44 8.03
CA VAL A 110 -1.11 8.16 8.44
C VAL A 110 -1.99 7.48 9.49
N GLU A 111 -2.40 8.18 10.53
CA GLU A 111 -3.27 7.63 11.57
C GLU A 111 -4.64 7.19 11.03
N ASP A 112 -5.20 7.95 10.10
CA ASP A 112 -6.45 7.58 9.43
C ASP A 112 -6.28 6.29 8.60
N MET A 113 -5.21 6.16 7.82
CA MET A 113 -4.92 4.95 7.06
C MET A 113 -4.76 3.72 7.96
N ARG A 114 -4.06 3.87 9.09
CA ARG A 114 -3.86 2.79 10.08
C ARG A 114 -5.17 2.29 10.69
N ARG A 115 -6.12 3.20 10.91
CA ARG A 115 -7.41 2.88 11.54
C ARG A 115 -8.38 2.23 10.57
N ASN A 116 -8.33 2.62 9.31
CA ASN A 116 -9.34 2.25 8.32
C ASN A 116 -8.96 1.05 7.47
N PHE A 117 -7.66 0.74 7.31
CA PHE A 117 -7.21 -0.31 6.40
C PHE A 117 -6.42 -1.40 7.11
N ALA A 118 -6.72 -2.65 6.78
CA ALA A 118 -6.03 -3.81 7.29
C ALA A 118 -4.58 -3.85 6.79
N PHE A 119 -3.67 -4.34 7.64
CA PHE A 119 -2.23 -4.48 7.34
C PHE A 119 -1.47 -3.18 7.02
N LEU A 120 -2.07 -2.00 7.25
CA LEU A 120 -1.38 -0.72 7.25
C LEU A 120 -0.94 -0.33 8.67
N GLY A 121 0.05 -1.04 9.24
CA GLY A 121 0.72 -0.60 10.47
C GLY A 121 1.45 0.75 10.29
N PRO A 122 1.99 1.38 11.35
CA PRO A 122 2.53 2.74 11.28
C PRO A 122 3.53 2.96 10.13
N THR A 123 4.49 2.04 9.94
CA THR A 123 5.45 2.12 8.84
C THR A 123 4.79 1.95 7.46
N SER A 124 3.89 0.98 7.31
CA SER A 124 3.19 0.73 6.05
C SER A 124 2.28 1.89 5.66
N ALA A 125 1.49 2.40 6.61
CA ALA A 125 0.64 3.57 6.39
C ALA A 125 1.46 4.80 5.99
N HIS A 126 2.58 5.05 6.68
CA HIS A 126 3.51 6.12 6.29
C HIS A 126 4.01 5.97 4.85
N ILE A 127 4.52 4.78 4.50
CA ILE A 127 5.04 4.52 3.15
C ILE A 127 3.93 4.72 2.12
N PHE A 128 2.73 4.22 2.38
CA PHE A 128 1.59 4.37 1.47
C PHE A 128 1.21 5.83 1.25
N VAL A 129 1.05 6.62 2.32
CA VAL A 129 0.69 8.04 2.24
C VAL A 129 1.75 8.82 1.44
N ALA A 130 3.03 8.57 1.70
CA ALA A 130 4.12 9.15 0.91
C ALA A 130 4.10 8.68 -0.56
N MET A 131 3.81 7.40 -0.81
CA MET A 131 3.79 6.80 -2.14
C MET A 131 2.68 7.39 -3.02
N VAL A 132 1.53 7.73 -2.44
CA VAL A 132 0.41 8.32 -3.18
C VAL A 132 0.53 9.84 -3.37
N GLY A 133 1.72 10.40 -3.15
CA GLY A 133 2.07 11.78 -3.48
C GLY A 133 1.68 12.82 -2.44
N GLU A 134 1.35 12.41 -1.20
CA GLU A 134 1.14 13.36 -0.12
C GLU A 134 2.47 13.98 0.34
N PRO A 135 2.50 15.28 0.67
CA PRO A 135 3.72 15.97 1.03
C PRO A 135 4.28 15.42 2.34
N VAL A 136 5.46 14.81 2.25
CA VAL A 136 6.16 14.23 3.42
C VAL A 136 6.83 15.36 4.21
N PRO A 137 6.64 15.44 5.54
CA PRO A 137 7.31 16.42 6.39
C PRO A 137 8.85 16.30 6.29
N GLU A 138 9.54 17.43 6.29
CA GLU A 138 11.01 17.48 6.22
C GLU A 138 11.68 16.73 7.39
N SER A 139 11.06 16.75 8.56
CA SER A 139 11.49 16.02 9.75
C SER A 139 11.68 14.52 9.50
N TYR A 140 10.82 13.91 8.68
CA TYR A 140 10.90 12.49 8.35
C TYR A 140 12.09 12.18 7.43
N MET A 141 12.34 13.04 6.43
CA MET A 141 13.49 12.87 5.52
C MET A 141 14.81 12.95 6.30
N CYS A 142 14.89 13.85 7.28
CA CYS A 142 16.04 13.94 8.17
C CYS A 142 16.22 12.68 9.03
N GLU A 143 15.14 12.17 9.63
CA GLU A 143 15.19 10.97 10.47
C GLU A 143 15.58 9.70 9.70
N GLN A 144 15.08 9.52 8.48
CA GLN A 144 15.40 8.35 7.65
C GLN A 144 16.79 8.44 7.00
N MET A 145 17.22 9.62 6.54
CA MET A 145 18.58 9.81 6.02
C MET A 145 19.64 9.74 7.12
N GLY A 146 19.30 10.15 8.36
CA GLY A 146 20.15 9.94 9.53
C GLY A 146 20.35 8.46 9.88
N LYS A 147 19.33 7.61 9.65
CA LYS A 147 19.43 6.15 9.85
C LYS A 147 20.15 5.43 8.71
N ALA A 148 20.07 5.95 7.48
CA ALA A 148 20.79 5.42 6.31
C ALA A 148 22.28 5.82 6.25
N GLY A 149 22.67 6.87 6.99
CA GLY A 149 24.04 7.40 7.04
C GLY A 149 25.00 6.73 8.03
N GLY A 150 24.65 5.59 8.61
CA GLY A 150 25.49 4.82 9.54
C GLY A 150 26.58 3.98 8.87
N ARG A 151 27.27 4.51 7.84
CA ARG A 151 28.56 4.03 7.34
C ARG A 151 29.15 5.04 6.35
N SER A 152 29.89 6.02 6.87
CA SER A 152 31.06 6.52 6.16
C SER A 152 32.13 6.96 7.16
N ALA A 153 33.32 6.42 6.93
CA ALA A 153 34.51 6.59 7.72
C ALA A 153 34.96 8.06 7.81
N ALA A 154 35.71 8.33 8.87
CA ALA A 154 36.53 9.51 9.06
C ALA A 154 37.40 9.82 7.83
N VAL A 155 37.34 11.07 7.37
CA VAL A 155 38.31 11.84 6.56
C VAL A 155 37.81 13.29 6.71
N ARG A 156 38.44 14.27 7.37
CA ARG A 156 39.81 14.59 7.80
C ARG A 156 39.78 15.28 9.15
#